data_AF-A0A0M3KFV4-F1
#
_entry.id   AF-A0A0M3KFV4-F1
#
_cell.length_a   1.000
_cell.length_b   1.000
_cell.length_c   1.000
_cell.angle_alpha   90.00
_cell.angle_beta   90.00
_cell.angle_gamma   90.00
#
_symmetry.space_group_name_H-M   'P 1'
#
loop_
_entity.id
_entity.type
_entity.pdbx_description
1 polymer ?
#
loop_
_entity_poly.entity_id
_entity_poly.type
_entity_poly.pdbx_seq_one_letter_code
_entity_poly.pdbx_strand_id
1 'polypeptide(L)'
;MSHRKFSAPRHGSMGFTPKKRSKRHRGKVKAFPKDDPSKPIHLTSFIAFKAGMTHIVRVVDKPGSKVNKKEVVEAVTMLEAPPMVIVGIVGYIDTPRGPRQFKTVWAEHLSEDCRRRFYKNWHTSKKKAFQKHAKKWQDEDGKKSIEADLNKMKKYCTKIRVIAHTQDEMIDCIGVTKGKGFKGVTSRWHTKKLPRKTHKGLRKVACIGAWHPSRVQFTVARAGQKGYHHRTEVNKKIYRLGKSCLTEEGKKNGGTEYDITEKSVNPMGGFPHYGLVNQDFVMIRGCCIGSKKRPITLRKSLITQTKRFAHEKINLKWIDTSSKFGHGRFQTHAEKKAFMGKLKKDLIAESEGVKV
;
A
#
# COMPACT_ATOMS: atom_id res chain seq x y z
N MET A 1 18.18 43.02 6.35
CA MET A 1 17.70 42.25 7.52
C MET A 1 18.94 41.75 8.27
N SER A 2 19.01 41.96 9.58
CA SER A 2 20.07 41.37 10.40
C SER A 2 19.93 39.84 10.46
N HIS A 3 20.99 39.16 10.89
CA HIS A 3 20.95 37.73 11.12
C HIS A 3 19.85 37.37 12.14
N ARG A 4 19.30 36.17 12.03
CA ARG A 4 18.24 35.71 12.94
C ARG A 4 18.79 35.55 14.36
N LYS A 5 18.14 36.16 15.35
CA LYS A 5 18.56 36.17 16.78
C LYS A 5 18.77 34.80 17.41
N PHE A 6 17.98 33.79 17.03
CA PHE A 6 18.10 32.41 17.54
C PHE A 6 18.01 31.41 16.40
N SER A 7 18.80 30.35 16.42
CA SER A 7 18.76 29.30 15.40
C SER A 7 17.65 28.29 15.63
N ALA A 8 17.02 27.80 14.56
CA ALA A 8 16.14 26.62 14.60
C ALA A 8 16.05 26.00 13.20
N PRO A 9 15.75 24.70 13.10
CA PRO A 9 15.55 24.04 11.82
C PRO A 9 14.40 24.66 11.01
N ARG A 10 14.47 24.51 9.69
CA ARG A 10 13.42 24.95 8.77
C ARG A 10 12.15 24.10 8.94
N HIS A 11 11.00 24.73 8.80
CA HIS A 11 9.72 24.03 8.77
C HIS A 11 9.51 23.28 7.45
N GLY A 12 9.63 21.95 7.50
CA GLY A 12 9.30 21.03 6.41
C GLY A 12 10.42 20.85 5.38
N SER A 13 10.51 19.64 4.82
CA SER A 13 11.49 19.31 3.78
C SER A 13 11.10 19.88 2.41
N MET A 14 12.09 20.48 1.74
CA MET A 14 11.96 21.05 0.40
C MET A 14 12.02 19.98 -0.71
N GLY A 15 12.62 18.81 -0.45
CA GLY A 15 12.67 17.69 -1.41
C GLY A 15 11.30 17.08 -1.74
N PHE A 16 10.26 17.45 -0.99
CA PHE A 16 8.87 17.06 -1.26
C PHE A 16 8.02 18.18 -1.87
N THR A 17 8.66 19.25 -2.36
CA THR A 17 8.02 20.29 -3.17
C THR A 17 8.07 19.92 -4.66
N PRO A 18 7.11 20.37 -5.49
CA PRO A 18 5.89 21.09 -5.13
C PRO A 18 4.85 20.20 -4.41
N LYS A 19 4.26 20.73 -3.32
CA LYS A 19 3.21 20.05 -2.54
C LYS A 19 1.83 20.20 -3.19
N LYS A 20 1.66 19.56 -4.35
CA LYS A 20 0.42 19.52 -5.14
C LYS A 20 -0.24 18.14 -5.13
N ARG A 21 -1.50 18.06 -5.58
CA ARG A 21 -2.22 16.79 -5.73
C ARG A 21 -1.47 15.87 -6.70
N SER A 22 -1.42 14.59 -6.37
CA SER A 22 -0.93 13.54 -7.26
C SER A 22 -1.80 13.47 -8.50
N LYS A 23 -1.19 13.39 -9.69
CA LYS A 23 -1.92 13.21 -10.95
C LYS A 23 -2.56 11.81 -11.06
N ARG A 24 -1.99 10.81 -10.38
CA ARG A 24 -2.43 9.42 -10.41
C ARG A 24 -2.99 9.02 -9.05
N HIS A 25 -4.01 8.18 -9.02
CA HIS A 25 -4.58 7.62 -7.79
C HIS A 25 -3.74 6.48 -7.21
N ARG A 26 -3.10 5.68 -8.08
CA ARG A 26 -2.21 4.56 -7.70
C ARG A 26 -0.76 5.02 -7.54
N GLY A 27 -0.01 4.33 -6.67
CA GLY A 27 1.44 4.44 -6.60
C GLY A 27 2.10 4.13 -7.94
N LYS A 28 2.88 5.07 -8.49
CA LYS A 28 3.76 4.80 -9.63
C LYS A 28 5.14 4.42 -9.10
N VAL A 29 5.65 3.25 -9.50
CA VAL A 29 7.06 2.89 -9.31
C VAL A 29 7.90 3.76 -10.25
N LYS A 30 8.81 4.56 -9.69
CA LYS A 30 9.71 5.44 -10.47
C LYS A 30 11.04 4.78 -10.79
N ALA A 31 11.49 3.86 -9.94
CA ALA A 31 12.69 3.07 -10.09
C ALA A 31 12.40 1.66 -9.57
N PHE A 32 12.89 0.65 -10.26
CA PHE A 32 12.85 -0.74 -9.83
C PHE A 32 14.20 -1.12 -9.20
N PRO A 33 14.28 -2.21 -8.42
CA PRO A 33 15.55 -2.75 -7.95
C PRO A 33 16.53 -2.94 -9.12
N LYS A 34 17.83 -2.86 -8.83
CA LYS A 34 18.85 -3.19 -9.82
C LYS A 34 18.70 -4.66 -10.23
N ASP A 35 18.87 -4.91 -11.52
CA ASP A 35 18.80 -6.25 -12.07
C ASP A 35 20.07 -7.03 -11.72
N ASP A 36 19.92 -8.33 -11.49
CA ASP A 36 20.99 -9.24 -11.11
C ASP A 36 20.85 -10.55 -11.91
N PRO A 37 21.60 -10.71 -13.01
CA PRO A 37 21.49 -11.86 -13.91
C PRO A 37 21.81 -13.20 -13.25
N SER A 38 22.49 -13.20 -12.09
CA SER A 38 22.82 -14.43 -11.36
C SER A 38 21.60 -15.04 -10.65
N LYS A 39 20.55 -14.24 -10.41
CA LYS A 39 19.36 -14.68 -9.69
C LYS A 39 18.28 -15.20 -10.65
N PRO A 40 17.44 -16.15 -10.20
CA PRO A 40 16.27 -16.56 -10.98
C PRO A 40 15.37 -15.37 -11.32
N ILE A 41 14.73 -15.44 -12.49
CA ILE A 41 13.78 -14.43 -12.94
C ILE A 41 12.64 -14.34 -11.93
N HIS A 42 12.41 -13.14 -11.40
CA HIS A 42 11.41 -12.91 -10.39
C HIS A 42 10.76 -11.54 -10.55
N LEU A 43 9.64 -11.36 -9.89
CA LEU A 43 8.85 -10.14 -9.99
C LEU A 43 9.20 -9.18 -8.85
N THR A 44 9.10 -7.89 -9.14
CA THR A 44 9.66 -6.84 -8.26
C THR A 44 8.61 -5.95 -7.62
N SER A 45 7.34 -6.03 -8.03
CA SER A 45 6.28 -5.22 -7.43
C SER A 45 4.89 -5.83 -7.56
N PHE A 46 4.05 -5.58 -6.56
CA PHE A 46 2.69 -6.07 -6.46
C PHE A 46 1.71 -4.97 -6.06
N ILE A 47 0.41 -5.16 -6.30
CA ILE A 47 -0.65 -4.23 -5.86
C ILE A 47 -1.49 -4.90 -4.79
N ALA A 48 -1.55 -4.28 -3.62
CA ALA A 48 -2.43 -4.68 -2.54
C ALA A 48 -3.35 -3.51 -2.14
N PHE A 49 -4.46 -3.78 -1.45
CA PHE A 49 -5.43 -2.80 -1.01
C PHE A 49 -5.39 -2.65 0.50
N LYS A 50 -5.33 -1.41 0.98
CA LYS A 50 -5.29 -1.17 2.42
C LYS A 50 -6.63 -1.51 3.06
N ALA A 51 -6.68 -2.60 3.84
CA ALA A 51 -7.88 -3.04 4.53
C ALA A 51 -8.08 -2.28 5.85
N GLY A 52 -7.07 -2.32 6.71
CA GLY A 52 -7.14 -1.72 8.03
C GLY A 52 -5.85 -1.87 8.80
N MET A 53 -5.91 -1.63 10.10
CA MET A 53 -4.79 -1.80 11.02
C MET A 53 -5.25 -2.56 12.25
N THR A 54 -4.35 -3.34 12.82
CA THR A 54 -4.53 -3.99 14.12
C THR A 54 -3.19 -3.95 14.87
N HIS A 55 -3.08 -4.66 15.97
CA HIS A 55 -1.82 -4.88 16.65
C HIS A 55 -1.57 -6.37 16.86
N ILE A 56 -0.31 -6.71 17.09
CA ILE A 56 0.16 -8.07 17.35
C ILE A 56 0.97 -8.10 18.64
N VAL A 57 1.15 -9.30 19.17
CA VAL A 57 2.21 -9.62 20.13
C VAL A 57 3.23 -10.50 19.44
N ARG A 58 4.52 -10.18 19.59
CA ARG A 58 5.63 -11.02 19.12
C ARG A 58 6.74 -11.06 20.15
N VAL A 59 7.54 -12.11 20.12
CA VAL A 59 8.82 -12.13 20.85
C VAL A 59 9.87 -11.42 20.01
N VAL A 60 10.66 -10.56 20.65
CA VAL A 60 11.78 -9.89 20.00
C VAL A 60 13.04 -10.70 20.20
N ASP A 61 13.70 -11.08 19.10
CA ASP A 61 15.06 -11.61 19.14
C ASP A 61 16.03 -10.54 18.66
N LYS A 62 16.61 -9.81 19.63
CA LYS A 62 17.54 -8.71 19.40
C LYS A 62 18.57 -8.66 20.52
N PRO A 63 19.64 -9.49 20.45
CA PRO A 63 20.73 -9.48 21.43
C PRO A 63 21.27 -8.07 21.66
N GLY A 64 21.49 -7.72 22.93
CA GLY A 64 21.92 -6.39 23.38
C GLY A 64 20.79 -5.37 23.59
N SER A 65 19.53 -5.72 23.31
CA SER A 65 18.38 -4.85 23.61
C SER A 65 17.76 -5.18 24.97
N LYS A 66 17.26 -4.16 25.69
CA LYS A 66 16.49 -4.35 26.95
C LYS A 66 15.21 -5.18 26.77
N VAL A 67 14.71 -5.27 25.54
CA VAL A 67 13.52 -6.05 25.14
C VAL A 67 13.88 -7.39 24.48
N ASN A 68 15.14 -7.80 24.50
CA ASN A 68 15.54 -9.09 23.96
C ASN A 68 14.82 -10.24 24.69
N LYS A 69 14.28 -11.20 23.93
CA LYS A 69 13.47 -12.33 24.41
C LYS A 69 12.21 -11.92 25.20
N LYS A 70 11.79 -10.66 25.09
CA LYS A 70 10.54 -10.16 25.70
C LYS A 70 9.47 -10.02 24.63
N GLU A 71 8.22 -10.07 25.10
CA GLU A 71 7.06 -9.80 24.27
C GLU A 71 6.92 -8.30 24.04
N VAL A 72 6.62 -7.94 22.80
CA VAL A 72 6.30 -6.55 22.43
C VAL A 72 5.01 -6.51 21.65
N VAL A 73 4.25 -5.44 21.89
CA VAL A 73 3.08 -5.11 21.10
C VAL A 73 3.50 -4.18 19.97
N GLU A 74 3.16 -4.55 18.74
CA GLU A 74 3.43 -3.71 17.58
C GLU A 74 2.19 -3.52 16.71
N ALA A 75 1.98 -2.27 16.28
CA ALA A 75 0.92 -1.97 15.32
C ALA A 75 1.28 -2.52 13.94
N VAL A 76 0.29 -3.06 13.24
CA VAL A 76 0.41 -3.62 11.89
C VAL A 76 -0.68 -3.08 10.97
N THR A 77 -0.38 -3.01 9.68
CA THR A 77 -1.37 -2.73 8.64
C THR A 77 -1.67 -3.98 7.85
N MET A 78 -2.95 -4.25 7.64
CA MET A 78 -3.45 -5.33 6.79
C MET A 78 -3.64 -4.82 5.37
N LEU A 79 -2.98 -5.48 4.41
CA LEU A 79 -3.11 -5.22 2.99
C LEU A 79 -3.69 -6.46 2.31
N GLU A 80 -4.91 -6.39 1.80
CA GLU A 80 -5.51 -7.47 1.01
C GLU A 80 -4.87 -7.51 -0.38
N ALA A 81 -4.46 -8.69 -0.80
CA ALA A 81 -3.58 -8.97 -1.92
C ALA A 81 -4.24 -9.98 -2.87
N PRO A 82 -5.30 -9.59 -3.60
CA PRO A 82 -5.94 -10.49 -4.56
C PRO A 82 -4.94 -10.88 -5.68
N PRO A 83 -5.04 -12.09 -6.23
CA PRO A 83 -4.13 -12.53 -7.29
C PRO A 83 -4.18 -11.58 -8.50
N MET A 84 -3.02 -11.30 -9.09
CA MET A 84 -2.91 -10.46 -10.29
C MET A 84 -2.81 -11.33 -11.54
N VAL A 85 -3.57 -10.98 -12.58
CA VAL A 85 -3.50 -11.62 -13.90
C VAL A 85 -2.52 -10.87 -14.79
N ILE A 86 -1.57 -11.59 -15.39
CA ILE A 86 -0.62 -11.05 -16.37
C ILE A 86 -1.34 -10.91 -17.71
N VAL A 87 -1.33 -9.72 -18.32
CA VAL A 87 -2.08 -9.45 -19.57
C VAL A 87 -1.20 -9.09 -20.76
N GLY A 88 0.12 -9.00 -20.57
CA GLY A 88 1.06 -8.67 -21.63
C GLY A 88 2.45 -8.33 -21.10
N ILE A 89 3.39 -8.20 -22.03
CA ILE A 89 4.78 -7.87 -21.80
C ILE A 89 5.18 -6.60 -22.53
N VAL A 90 6.11 -5.84 -21.96
CA VAL A 90 6.67 -4.62 -22.57
C VAL A 90 8.18 -4.74 -22.62
N GLY A 91 8.74 -4.60 -23.82
CA GLY A 91 10.17 -4.54 -24.06
C GLY A 91 10.66 -3.08 -24.11
N TYR A 92 11.81 -2.81 -23.49
CA TYR A 92 12.48 -1.52 -23.52
C TYR A 92 13.87 -1.65 -24.15
N ILE A 93 14.23 -0.64 -24.94
CA ILE A 93 15.58 -0.44 -25.46
C ILE A 93 16.21 0.76 -24.76
N ASP A 94 17.50 0.69 -24.46
CA ASP A 94 18.24 1.84 -23.97
C ASP A 94 18.66 2.71 -25.16
N THR A 95 18.36 4.01 -25.06
CA THR A 95 18.77 5.02 -26.05
C THR A 95 19.61 6.10 -25.34
N PRO A 96 20.36 6.94 -26.07
CA PRO A 96 21.13 8.03 -25.45
C PRO A 96 20.26 9.00 -24.62
N ARG A 97 18.95 9.07 -24.90
CA ARG A 97 17.98 9.90 -24.16
C ARG A 97 17.26 9.16 -23.03
N GLY A 98 17.67 7.92 -22.74
CA GLY A 98 17.08 7.02 -21.74
C GLY A 98 16.29 5.84 -22.33
N PRO A 99 15.68 5.01 -21.47
CA PRO A 99 14.96 3.82 -21.91
C PRO A 99 13.68 4.20 -22.66
N ARG A 100 13.54 3.71 -23.89
CA ARG A 100 12.36 3.88 -24.73
C ARG A 100 11.61 2.57 -24.85
N GLN A 101 10.28 2.62 -24.81
CA GLN A 101 9.45 1.46 -25.11
C GLN A 101 9.67 1.04 -26.57
N PHE A 102 10.02 -0.23 -26.77
CA PHE A 102 10.25 -0.80 -28.09
C PHE A 102 8.96 -1.38 -28.63
N LYS A 103 8.43 -2.42 -27.96
CA LYS A 103 7.16 -3.08 -28.33
C LYS A 103 6.39 -3.53 -27.10
N THR A 104 5.11 -3.82 -27.31
CA THR A 104 4.22 -4.42 -26.33
C THR A 104 3.47 -5.56 -26.99
N VAL A 105 3.55 -6.74 -26.39
CA VAL A 105 2.80 -7.93 -26.82
C VAL A 105 1.76 -8.20 -25.74
N TRP A 106 0.48 -8.20 -26.12
CA TRP A 106 -0.62 -8.50 -25.22
C TRP A 106 -1.01 -9.97 -25.32
N ALA A 107 -1.51 -10.52 -24.21
CA ALA A 107 -2.12 -11.84 -24.21
C ALA A 107 -3.30 -11.91 -25.19
N GLU A 108 -3.59 -13.11 -25.69
CA GLU A 108 -4.73 -13.36 -26.56
C GLU A 108 -6.05 -12.96 -25.90
N HIS A 109 -6.28 -13.51 -24.70
CA HIS A 109 -7.50 -13.28 -23.94
C HIS A 109 -7.25 -12.23 -22.86
N LEU A 110 -7.95 -11.09 -22.96
CA LEU A 110 -8.02 -10.08 -21.91
C LEU A 110 -9.39 -10.12 -21.23
N SER A 111 -9.39 -10.22 -19.90
CA SER A 111 -10.61 -10.16 -19.10
C SER A 111 -11.38 -8.85 -19.31
N GLU A 112 -12.69 -8.90 -19.10
CA GLU A 112 -13.56 -7.72 -19.19
C GLU A 112 -13.08 -6.58 -18.28
N ASP A 113 -12.68 -6.89 -17.05
CA ASP A 113 -12.17 -5.90 -16.10
C ASP A 113 -10.90 -5.20 -16.57
N CYS A 114 -10.03 -5.91 -17.30
CA CYS A 114 -8.87 -5.29 -17.92
C CYS A 114 -9.32 -4.35 -19.05
N ARG A 115 -10.25 -4.79 -19.90
CA ARG A 115 -10.80 -4.00 -21.02
C ARG A 115 -11.56 -2.76 -20.55
N ARG A 116 -12.22 -2.81 -19.39
CA ARG A 116 -12.89 -1.67 -18.75
C ARG A 116 -11.95 -0.49 -18.50
N ARG A 117 -10.64 -0.72 -18.31
CA ARG A 117 -9.65 0.35 -18.10
C ARG A 117 -9.49 1.29 -19.30
N PHE A 118 -9.91 0.86 -20.49
CA PHE A 118 -9.84 1.65 -21.73
C PHE A 118 -11.09 2.51 -21.97
N TYR A 119 -12.09 2.44 -21.08
CA TYR A 119 -13.33 3.19 -21.20
C TYR A 119 -13.57 4.02 -19.95
N LYS A 120 -14.12 5.23 -20.12
CA LYS A 120 -14.69 6.00 -19.00
C LYS A 120 -16.05 5.43 -18.61
N ASN A 121 -16.90 5.18 -19.60
CA ASN A 121 -18.24 4.63 -19.44
C ASN A 121 -18.32 3.30 -20.21
N TRP A 122 -18.22 2.18 -19.49
CA TRP A 122 -18.20 0.86 -20.11
C TRP A 122 -19.56 0.44 -20.69
N HIS A 123 -20.63 0.63 -19.91
CA HIS A 123 -21.97 0.12 -20.22
C HIS A 123 -22.60 0.76 -21.46
N THR A 124 -22.29 2.01 -21.73
CA THR A 124 -22.76 2.74 -22.92
C THR A 124 -21.87 2.56 -24.13
N SER A 125 -20.68 1.96 -23.96
CA SER A 125 -19.72 1.78 -25.05
C SER A 125 -20.05 0.53 -25.87
N LYS A 126 -19.57 0.50 -27.13
CA LYS A 126 -19.62 -0.71 -27.98
C LYS A 126 -18.63 -1.81 -27.55
N LYS A 127 -17.84 -1.60 -26.48
CA LYS A 127 -16.88 -2.57 -25.90
C LYS A 127 -15.97 -3.25 -26.94
N LYS A 128 -15.40 -2.48 -27.88
CA LYS A 128 -14.58 -3.01 -29.00
C LYS A 128 -13.06 -3.13 -28.71
N ALA A 129 -12.58 -2.71 -27.54
CA ALA A 129 -11.15 -2.76 -27.21
C ALA A 129 -10.61 -4.20 -27.28
N PHE A 130 -9.43 -4.38 -27.90
CA PHE A 130 -8.71 -5.65 -28.08
C PHE A 130 -9.38 -6.73 -28.94
N GLN A 131 -10.58 -6.51 -29.52
CA GLN A 131 -11.23 -7.52 -30.37
C GLN A 131 -10.39 -7.89 -31.60
N LYS A 132 -9.84 -6.90 -32.31
CA LYS A 132 -8.95 -7.14 -33.47
C LYS A 132 -7.61 -7.77 -33.05
N HIS A 133 -7.14 -7.47 -31.84
CA HIS A 133 -5.87 -8.01 -31.33
C HIS A 133 -6.00 -9.48 -30.96
N ALA A 134 -7.13 -9.88 -30.36
CA ALA A 134 -7.40 -11.28 -30.05
C ALA A 134 -7.43 -12.14 -31.32
N LYS A 135 -8.08 -11.65 -32.40
CA LYS A 135 -8.12 -12.36 -33.69
C LYS A 135 -6.73 -12.66 -34.28
N LYS A 136 -5.75 -11.77 -34.08
CA LYS A 136 -4.38 -12.00 -34.55
C LYS A 136 -3.69 -13.22 -33.95
N TRP A 137 -4.13 -13.68 -32.77
CA TRP A 137 -3.60 -14.91 -32.19
C TRP A 137 -4.19 -16.17 -32.83
N GLN A 138 -5.35 -16.05 -33.47
CA GLN A 138 -6.04 -17.13 -34.18
C GLN A 138 -5.54 -17.26 -35.61
N ASP A 139 -5.15 -16.15 -36.25
CA ASP A 139 -4.61 -16.14 -37.62
C ASP A 139 -3.14 -16.60 -37.66
N GLU A 140 -2.79 -17.50 -38.59
CA GLU A 140 -1.42 -18.01 -38.75
C GLU A 140 -0.38 -16.92 -39.05
N ASP A 141 -0.70 -15.97 -39.92
CA ASP A 141 0.17 -14.81 -40.20
C ASP A 141 0.29 -13.87 -39.00
N GLY A 142 -0.76 -13.79 -38.17
CA GLY A 142 -0.77 -13.02 -36.94
C GLY A 142 0.16 -13.62 -35.88
N LYS A 143 0.15 -14.96 -35.72
CA LYS A 143 1.09 -15.68 -34.85
C LYS A 143 2.55 -15.46 -35.27
N LYS A 144 2.85 -15.60 -36.58
CA LYS A 144 4.20 -15.32 -37.12
C LYS A 144 4.65 -13.89 -36.81
N SER A 145 3.74 -12.92 -36.92
CA SER A 145 4.03 -11.52 -36.58
C SER A 145 4.34 -11.32 -35.09
N ILE A 146 3.58 -11.97 -34.21
CA ILE A 146 3.79 -11.91 -32.76
C ILE A 146 5.11 -12.58 -32.39
N GLU A 147 5.41 -13.73 -32.97
CA GLU A 147 6.66 -14.45 -32.74
C GLU A 147 7.88 -13.66 -33.23
N ALA A 148 7.77 -13.01 -34.40
CA ALA A 148 8.79 -12.08 -34.87
C ALA A 148 9.00 -10.91 -33.89
N ASP A 149 7.93 -10.42 -33.28
CA ASP A 149 8.00 -9.37 -32.26
C ASP A 149 8.63 -9.86 -30.95
N LEU A 150 8.33 -11.08 -30.52
CA LEU A 150 8.99 -11.74 -29.38
C LEU A 150 10.48 -11.94 -29.65
N ASN A 151 10.85 -12.38 -30.85
CA ASN A 151 12.25 -12.57 -31.24
C ASN A 151 13.00 -11.23 -31.33
N LYS A 152 12.35 -10.18 -31.84
CA LYS A 152 12.91 -8.81 -31.79
C LYS A 152 13.05 -8.31 -30.35
N MET A 153 12.11 -8.63 -29.46
CA MET A 153 12.24 -8.30 -28.04
C MET A 153 13.47 -8.98 -27.43
N LYS A 154 13.64 -10.28 -27.66
CA LYS A 154 14.82 -11.03 -27.18
C LYS A 154 16.13 -10.45 -27.71
N LYS A 155 16.16 -10.04 -28.98
CA LYS A 155 17.38 -9.54 -29.64
C LYS A 155 17.75 -8.11 -29.23
N TYR A 156 16.77 -7.21 -29.13
CA TYR A 156 17.03 -5.78 -29.00
C TYR A 156 16.73 -5.22 -27.60
N CYS A 157 15.77 -5.78 -26.87
CA CYS A 157 15.37 -5.20 -25.59
C CYS A 157 16.37 -5.53 -24.49
N THR A 158 16.87 -4.50 -23.82
CA THR A 158 17.73 -4.66 -22.63
C THR A 158 16.91 -5.01 -21.39
N LYS A 159 15.62 -4.68 -21.36
CA LYS A 159 14.73 -4.93 -20.21
C LYS A 159 13.35 -5.38 -20.69
N ILE A 160 12.90 -6.55 -20.24
CA ILE A 160 11.53 -7.05 -20.43
C ILE A 160 10.81 -6.99 -19.08
N ARG A 161 9.62 -6.39 -19.04
CA ARG A 161 8.82 -6.30 -17.80
C ARG A 161 7.56 -7.12 -17.90
N VAL A 162 7.36 -7.98 -16.90
CA VAL A 162 6.13 -8.73 -16.63
C VAL A 162 5.41 -8.09 -15.43
N ILE A 163 4.08 -8.24 -15.34
CA ILE A 163 3.25 -7.64 -14.29
C ILE A 163 2.77 -8.73 -13.31
N ALA A 164 3.48 -9.01 -12.20
CA ALA A 164 3.07 -10.07 -11.24
C ALA A 164 3.78 -10.01 -9.84
N HIS A 165 3.46 -10.97 -8.94
CA HIS A 165 3.56 -11.02 -7.45
C HIS A 165 4.78 -11.76 -6.78
N THR A 166 4.79 -11.87 -5.44
CA THR A 166 5.86 -11.64 -4.42
C THR A 166 6.65 -12.83 -3.86
N GLN A 167 7.67 -12.48 -3.05
CA GLN A 167 8.27 -13.24 -1.94
C GLN A 167 8.28 -12.39 -0.65
N ASP A 168 8.62 -13.02 0.48
CA ASP A 168 8.63 -12.42 1.82
C ASP A 168 9.95 -11.70 2.14
N GLU A 169 9.96 -10.37 2.14
CA GLU A 169 11.17 -9.53 2.32
C GLU A 169 10.81 -8.14 2.90
N MET A 170 11.82 -7.29 3.16
CA MET A 170 11.62 -5.86 3.37
C MET A 170 11.12 -5.20 2.08
N ILE A 171 9.99 -4.51 2.17
CA ILE A 171 9.34 -3.89 1.01
C ILE A 171 9.22 -2.38 1.15
N ASP A 172 9.02 -1.73 0.01
CA ASP A 172 8.67 -0.33 -0.08
C ASP A 172 7.20 -0.20 -0.45
N CYS A 173 6.45 0.56 0.36
CA CYS A 173 5.05 0.89 0.11
C CYS A 173 4.97 2.17 -0.71
N ILE A 174 4.40 2.09 -1.91
CA ILE A 174 4.26 3.23 -2.82
C ILE A 174 2.77 3.53 -3.02
N GLY A 175 2.37 4.76 -2.74
CA GLY A 175 0.96 5.11 -2.78
C GLY A 175 0.71 6.61 -2.75
N VAL A 176 -0.57 6.96 -2.58
CA VAL A 176 -1.02 8.35 -2.46
C VAL A 176 -1.51 8.58 -1.04
N THR A 177 -1.05 9.67 -0.40
CA THR A 177 -1.44 10.01 0.98
C THR A 177 -2.92 10.37 1.10
N LYS A 178 -3.50 10.33 2.31
CA LYS A 178 -4.89 10.78 2.54
C LYS A 178 -5.00 12.26 2.16
N GLY A 179 -5.99 12.62 1.34
CA GLY A 179 -6.29 14.01 1.01
C GLY A 179 -6.81 14.75 2.24
N LYS A 180 -6.33 15.98 2.46
CA LYS A 180 -6.80 16.87 3.54
C LYS A 180 -7.28 18.23 2.99
N GLY A 181 -7.42 18.37 1.67
CA GLY A 181 -7.87 19.60 1.02
C GLY A 181 -6.91 20.77 1.14
N PHE A 182 -7.45 21.99 1.04
CA PHE A 182 -6.72 23.22 1.28
C PHE A 182 -6.47 23.41 2.79
N LYS A 183 -5.24 23.73 3.17
CA LYS A 183 -4.87 23.97 4.58
C LYS A 183 -3.96 25.20 4.69
N GLY A 184 -4.18 25.95 5.78
CA GLY A 184 -3.33 27.06 6.19
C GLY A 184 -1.92 26.61 6.58
N VAL A 185 -1.01 27.59 6.75
CA VAL A 185 0.43 27.34 6.90
C VAL A 185 0.74 26.50 8.14
N THR A 186 0.10 26.77 9.27
CA THR A 186 0.28 26.03 10.52
C THR A 186 -0.01 24.54 10.34
N SER A 187 -1.10 24.15 9.68
CA SER A 187 -1.38 22.72 9.46
C SER A 187 -0.50 22.15 8.34
N ARG A 188 -0.26 22.88 7.25
CA ARG A 188 0.44 22.36 6.06
C ARG A 188 1.95 22.18 6.28
N TRP A 189 2.56 23.07 7.07
CA TRP A 189 4.01 23.15 7.28
C TRP A 189 4.42 23.00 8.75
N HIS A 190 3.46 22.93 9.68
CA HIS A 190 3.72 22.83 11.13
C HIS A 190 4.53 24.03 11.66
N THR A 191 4.23 25.22 11.15
CA THR A 191 4.80 26.47 11.68
C THR A 191 4.21 26.78 13.05
N LYS A 192 5.00 27.42 13.93
CA LYS A 192 4.52 27.92 15.21
C LYS A 192 3.38 28.93 14.99
N LYS A 193 2.34 28.89 15.83
CA LYS A 193 1.28 29.89 15.85
C LYS A 193 1.80 31.20 16.45
N LEU A 194 1.27 32.33 16.01
CA LEU A 194 1.57 33.63 16.60
C LEU A 194 0.88 33.80 17.98
N PRO A 195 1.31 34.76 18.80
CA PRO A 195 0.67 35.05 20.09
C PRO A 195 -0.84 35.29 19.98
N ARG A 196 -1.58 35.01 21.06
CA ARG A 196 -3.04 35.13 21.10
C ARG A 196 -3.53 36.55 20.76
N LYS A 197 -2.79 37.58 21.18
CA LYS A 197 -3.13 39.00 20.97
C LYS A 197 -2.77 39.53 19.56
N THR A 198 -2.36 38.68 18.63
CA THR A 198 -2.03 39.11 17.26
C THR A 198 -3.28 39.55 16.50
N HIS A 199 -3.28 40.79 16.03
CA HIS A 199 -4.33 41.33 15.16
C HIS A 199 -4.35 40.62 13.78
N LYS A 200 -5.56 40.46 13.21
CA LYS A 200 -5.79 39.77 11.92
C LYS A 200 -5.29 38.31 11.90
N GLY A 201 -5.44 37.60 13.02
CA GLY A 201 -5.30 36.15 13.11
C GLY A 201 -3.90 35.61 13.40
N LEU A 202 -3.86 34.47 14.09
CA LEU A 202 -2.65 33.87 14.66
C LEU A 202 -2.08 32.68 13.86
N ARG A 203 -2.83 32.12 12.91
CA ARG A 203 -2.46 30.91 12.12
C ARG A 203 -1.79 31.27 10.79
N LYS A 204 -0.85 32.22 10.83
CA LYS A 204 -0.10 32.74 9.68
C LYS A 204 1.40 32.74 9.95
N VAL A 205 2.19 32.95 8.91
CA VAL A 205 3.62 33.26 9.03
C VAL A 205 3.75 34.78 9.03
N ALA A 206 4.48 35.34 9.98
CA ALA A 206 4.60 36.79 10.15
C ALA A 206 5.44 37.42 9.03
N CYS A 207 6.69 36.98 8.85
CA CYS A 207 7.59 37.48 7.81
C CYS A 207 7.66 36.49 6.64
N ILE A 208 7.33 36.95 5.43
CA ILE A 208 7.34 36.14 4.19
C ILE A 208 8.59 36.32 3.33
N GLY A 209 9.54 37.15 3.76
CA GLY A 209 10.77 37.46 3.04
C GLY A 209 11.44 38.73 3.56
N ALA A 210 12.69 38.93 3.17
CA ALA A 210 13.37 40.21 3.31
C ALA A 210 12.83 41.20 2.27
N TRP A 211 13.24 42.48 2.37
CA TRP A 211 13.00 43.46 1.31
C TRP A 211 13.67 43.02 0.01
N HIS A 212 14.97 42.73 0.06
CA HIS A 212 15.76 42.24 -1.07
C HIS A 212 16.10 40.76 -0.85
N PRO A 213 15.79 39.85 -1.79
CA PRO A 213 15.19 40.10 -3.11
C PRO A 213 13.68 40.42 -3.01
N SER A 214 13.19 41.31 -3.88
CA SER A 214 11.79 41.81 -3.94
C SER A 214 10.79 40.78 -4.48
N ARG A 215 10.87 39.54 -3.99
CA ARG A 215 10.01 38.42 -4.35
C ARG A 215 9.91 37.41 -3.22
N VAL A 216 8.73 36.80 -3.07
CA VAL A 216 8.55 35.70 -2.11
C VAL A 216 9.24 34.45 -2.64
N GLN A 217 10.20 33.91 -1.87
CA GLN A 217 10.90 32.70 -2.26
C GLN A 217 9.99 31.46 -2.16
N PHE A 218 10.23 30.47 -3.03
CA PHE A 218 9.49 29.20 -3.01
C PHE A 218 9.70 28.37 -1.73
N THR A 219 10.76 28.68 -0.98
CA THR A 219 11.12 28.09 0.32
C THR A 219 10.21 28.54 1.45
N VAL A 220 9.51 29.67 1.28
CA VAL A 220 8.63 30.24 2.29
C VAL A 220 7.38 29.39 2.44
N ALA A 221 7.03 29.06 3.67
CA ALA A 221 5.86 28.24 3.97
C ALA A 221 4.57 29.01 3.64
N ARG A 222 3.79 28.50 2.67
CA ARG A 222 2.50 29.08 2.22
C ARG A 222 1.35 28.11 2.38
N ALA A 223 0.13 28.64 2.50
CA ALA A 223 -1.10 27.84 2.52
C ALA A 223 -1.31 27.12 1.17
N GLY A 224 -2.14 26.08 1.15
CA GLY A 224 -2.44 25.34 -0.07
C GLY A 224 -2.80 23.88 0.18
N GLN A 225 -2.71 23.06 -0.87
CA GLN A 225 -3.02 21.63 -0.79
C GLN A 225 -2.19 20.91 0.28
N LYS A 226 -2.87 20.13 1.14
CA LYS A 226 -2.27 19.17 2.07
C LYS A 226 -2.80 17.77 1.78
N GLY A 227 -1.88 16.82 1.61
CA GLY A 227 -2.22 15.42 1.36
C GLY A 227 -2.67 15.16 -0.07
N TYR A 228 -2.98 13.90 -0.37
CA TYR A 228 -3.14 13.41 -1.75
C TYR A 228 -1.85 13.59 -2.57
N HIS A 229 -0.70 13.33 -1.96
CA HIS A 229 0.62 13.37 -2.60
C HIS A 229 1.12 11.94 -2.85
N HIS A 230 1.86 11.72 -3.93
CA HIS A 230 2.58 10.45 -4.15
C HIS A 230 3.76 10.34 -3.17
N ARG A 231 3.90 9.19 -2.52
CA ARG A 231 4.98 8.89 -1.58
C ARG A 231 5.47 7.45 -1.75
N THR A 232 6.72 7.25 -1.39
CA THR A 232 7.36 5.94 -1.23
C THR A 232 7.82 5.87 0.22
N GLU A 233 7.21 5.00 1.01
CA GLU A 233 7.66 4.67 2.36
C GLU A 233 8.53 3.42 2.24
N VAL A 234 9.81 3.57 2.53
CA VAL A 234 10.80 2.49 2.38
C VAL A 234 10.88 1.63 3.65
N ASN A 235 11.44 0.44 3.52
CA ASN A 235 11.82 -0.44 4.62
C ASN A 235 10.65 -0.84 5.55
N LYS A 236 9.52 -1.20 4.95
CA LYS A 236 8.40 -1.83 5.66
C LYS A 236 8.65 -3.32 5.74
N LYS A 237 8.68 -3.85 6.96
CA LYS A 237 8.86 -5.27 7.20
C LYS A 237 7.54 -6.00 7.05
N ILE A 238 7.53 -7.10 6.31
CA ILE A 238 6.41 -8.03 6.29
C ILE A 238 6.52 -8.91 7.53
N TYR A 239 5.40 -9.08 8.23
CA TYR A 239 5.29 -9.91 9.43
C TYR A 239 4.61 -11.23 9.15
N ARG A 240 3.69 -11.25 8.19
CA ARG A 240 3.00 -12.46 7.76
C ARG A 240 2.47 -12.29 6.35
N LEU A 241 2.64 -13.32 5.54
CA LEU A 241 1.82 -13.58 4.36
C LEU A 241 0.74 -14.58 4.78
N GLY A 242 -0.52 -14.19 4.65
CA GLY A 242 -1.64 -15.03 5.03
C GLY A 242 -2.47 -15.43 3.83
N LYS A 243 -2.92 -16.69 3.83
CA LYS A 243 -3.85 -17.21 2.83
C LYS A 243 -5.28 -16.71 3.08
N SER A 244 -6.05 -16.65 2.01
CA SER A 244 -7.48 -16.31 2.01
C SER A 244 -8.27 -17.11 3.05
N CYS A 245 -9.12 -16.43 3.82
CA CYS A 245 -10.01 -17.10 4.78
C CYS A 245 -11.11 -17.96 4.12
N LEU A 246 -11.26 -17.88 2.80
CA LEU A 246 -12.19 -18.70 2.03
C LEU A 246 -11.59 -20.07 1.67
N THR A 247 -10.26 -20.22 1.80
CA THR A 247 -9.57 -21.51 1.60
C THR A 247 -9.50 -22.29 2.90
N GLU A 248 -9.53 -23.63 2.84
CA GLU A 248 -9.42 -24.49 4.02
C GLU A 248 -8.16 -24.18 4.85
N GLU A 249 -7.01 -24.03 4.18
CA GLU A 249 -5.73 -23.65 4.81
C GLU A 249 -5.79 -22.29 5.51
N GLY A 250 -6.55 -21.34 4.96
CA GLY A 250 -6.60 -19.95 5.43
C GLY A 250 -7.73 -19.65 6.41
N LYS A 251 -8.64 -20.59 6.72
CA LYS A 251 -9.73 -20.37 7.69
C LYS A 251 -9.21 -19.86 9.04
N LYS A 252 -8.07 -20.38 9.48
CA LYS A 252 -7.40 -20.05 10.76
C LYS A 252 -6.25 -19.05 10.60
N ASN A 253 -6.28 -18.21 9.56
CA ASN A 253 -5.19 -17.28 9.22
C ASN A 253 -4.91 -16.17 10.26
N GLY A 254 -5.75 -16.02 11.29
CA GLY A 254 -5.54 -15.13 12.43
C GLY A 254 -4.96 -15.81 13.68
N GLY A 255 -4.91 -17.15 13.72
CA GLY A 255 -4.25 -17.93 14.78
C GLY A 255 -2.73 -17.96 14.61
N THR A 256 -2.01 -18.38 15.64
CA THR A 256 -0.54 -18.56 15.62
C THR A 256 -0.17 -19.87 16.33
N GLU A 257 1.10 -20.28 16.31
CA GLU A 257 1.56 -21.47 17.04
C GLU A 257 1.31 -21.38 18.56
N TYR A 258 1.36 -20.17 19.12
CA TYR A 258 1.13 -19.93 20.56
C TYR A 258 -0.34 -19.63 20.88
N ASP A 259 -1.12 -19.23 19.88
CA ASP A 259 -2.54 -18.89 20.01
C ASP A 259 -3.36 -19.85 19.17
N ILE A 260 -3.76 -20.95 19.81
CA ILE A 260 -4.55 -22.05 19.25
C ILE A 260 -5.99 -21.66 18.90
N THR A 261 -6.41 -20.44 19.22
CA THR A 261 -7.76 -19.95 18.91
C THR A 261 -7.98 -19.96 17.41
N GLU A 262 -9.02 -20.67 16.96
CA GLU A 262 -9.41 -20.69 15.56
C GLU A 262 -10.09 -19.38 15.16
N LYS A 263 -9.30 -18.46 14.63
CA LYS A 263 -9.78 -17.14 14.22
C LYS A 263 -9.21 -16.71 12.87
N SER A 264 -10.02 -15.94 12.14
CA SER A 264 -9.57 -15.22 10.97
C SER A 264 -8.89 -13.92 11.37
N VAL A 265 -8.02 -13.36 10.52
CA VAL A 265 -7.43 -12.03 10.70
C VAL A 265 -8.46 -10.90 10.71
N ASN A 266 -9.69 -11.17 10.27
CA ASN A 266 -10.78 -10.22 10.28
C ASN A 266 -11.24 -9.90 11.71
N PRO A 267 -11.26 -8.61 12.11
CA PRO A 267 -11.78 -8.24 13.41
C PRO A 267 -13.28 -8.48 13.48
N MET A 268 -13.83 -8.65 14.69
CA MET A 268 -15.28 -8.76 14.88
C MET A 268 -16.03 -7.57 14.28
N GLY A 269 -16.98 -7.84 13.38
CA GLY A 269 -17.71 -6.82 12.62
C GLY A 269 -16.96 -6.29 11.38
N GLY A 270 -15.80 -6.85 11.04
CA GLY A 270 -14.98 -6.47 9.89
C GLY A 270 -14.17 -5.19 10.09
N PHE A 271 -13.29 -4.89 9.14
CA PHE A 271 -12.48 -3.67 9.19
C PHE A 271 -13.34 -2.44 8.90
N PRO A 272 -13.32 -1.39 9.76
CA PRO A 272 -14.20 -0.24 9.58
C PRO A 272 -13.98 0.48 8.26
N HIS A 273 -15.05 0.75 7.51
CA HIS A 273 -14.99 1.31 6.15
C HIS A 273 -14.18 0.47 5.14
N TYR A 274 -14.04 -0.83 5.37
CA TYR A 274 -13.49 -1.76 4.40
C TYR A 274 -14.41 -2.95 4.20
N GLY A 275 -14.70 -3.68 5.28
CA GLY A 275 -15.39 -4.96 5.26
C GLY A 275 -14.46 -6.09 5.68
N LEU A 276 -14.70 -7.29 5.17
CA LEU A 276 -13.88 -8.46 5.40
C LEU A 276 -12.72 -8.51 4.40
N VAL A 277 -11.59 -9.03 4.85
CA VAL A 277 -10.44 -9.44 4.02
C VAL A 277 -10.70 -10.90 3.66
N ASN A 278 -11.03 -11.14 2.40
CA ASN A 278 -11.41 -12.46 1.92
C ASN A 278 -10.31 -13.11 1.09
N GLN A 279 -9.39 -12.33 0.54
CA GLN A 279 -8.27 -12.82 -0.28
C GLN A 279 -7.00 -12.99 0.57
N ASP A 280 -5.94 -13.48 -0.06
CA ASP A 280 -4.60 -13.48 0.51
C ASP A 280 -4.23 -12.08 1.02
N PHE A 281 -3.37 -11.99 2.03
CA PHE A 281 -3.01 -10.70 2.61
C PHE A 281 -1.53 -10.61 2.97
N VAL A 282 -1.05 -9.37 3.02
CA VAL A 282 0.26 -9.01 3.54
C VAL A 282 0.05 -8.20 4.82
N MET A 283 0.58 -8.70 5.93
CA MET A 283 0.65 -7.99 7.19
C MET A 283 1.99 -7.25 7.27
N ILE A 284 1.96 -5.92 7.33
CA ILE A 284 3.18 -5.11 7.39
C ILE A 284 3.31 -4.38 8.72
N ARG A 285 4.55 -4.22 9.17
CA ARG A 285 4.89 -3.45 10.37
C ARG A 285 4.46 -1.99 10.24
N GLY A 286 3.78 -1.51 11.27
CA GLY A 286 3.40 -0.13 11.45
C GLY A 286 2.30 0.31 10.49
N CYS A 287 2.22 1.62 10.29
CA CYS A 287 1.26 2.22 9.36
C CYS A 287 1.80 2.22 7.92
N CYS A 288 0.89 2.31 6.95
CA CYS A 288 1.23 2.57 5.55
C CYS A 288 0.49 3.78 4.98
N ILE A 289 1.00 4.27 3.85
CA ILE A 289 0.45 5.43 3.14
C ILE A 289 -1.04 5.22 2.80
N GLY A 290 -1.83 6.27 2.98
CA GLY A 290 -3.17 6.37 2.40
C GLY A 290 -4.31 5.89 3.29
N SER A 291 -5.53 6.06 2.78
CA SER A 291 -6.77 5.62 3.44
C SER A 291 -7.04 4.14 3.15
N LYS A 292 -7.96 3.54 3.91
CA LYS A 292 -8.53 2.22 3.60
C LYS A 292 -9.12 2.21 2.17
N LYS A 293 -9.21 1.04 1.55
CA LYS A 293 -9.58 0.78 0.13
C LYS A 293 -8.60 1.31 -0.92
N ARG A 294 -7.52 2.01 -0.53
CA ARG A 294 -6.57 2.56 -1.51
C ARG A 294 -5.64 1.46 -2.04
N PRO A 295 -5.39 1.40 -3.36
CA PRO A 295 -4.35 0.55 -3.90
C PRO A 295 -2.96 1.07 -3.53
N ILE A 296 -2.16 0.20 -2.93
CA ILE A 296 -0.77 0.39 -2.55
C ILE A 296 0.08 -0.52 -3.42
N THR A 297 1.06 0.06 -4.08
CA THR A 297 2.05 -0.72 -4.84
C THR A 297 3.19 -1.08 -3.90
N LEU A 298 3.31 -2.37 -3.60
CA LEU A 298 4.42 -2.95 -2.87
C LEU A 298 5.55 -3.21 -3.85
N ARG A 299 6.76 -2.80 -3.52
CA ARG A 299 7.96 -3.02 -4.34
C ARG A 299 9.03 -3.65 -3.46
N LYS A 300 9.83 -4.57 -4.00
CA LYS A 300 11.08 -4.98 -3.34
C LYS A 300 11.93 -3.74 -3.00
N SER A 301 12.69 -3.80 -1.91
CA SER A 301 13.52 -2.67 -1.50
C SER A 301 14.55 -2.34 -2.57
N LEU A 302 14.83 -1.05 -2.78
CA LEU A 302 15.96 -0.63 -3.62
C LEU A 302 17.30 -0.72 -2.91
N ILE A 303 17.26 -0.78 -1.57
CA ILE A 303 18.44 -0.72 -0.73
C ILE A 303 18.67 -2.12 -0.21
N THR A 304 19.86 -2.66 -0.47
CA THR A 304 20.29 -3.93 0.12
C THR A 304 20.27 -3.78 1.64
N GLN A 305 19.48 -4.61 2.30
CA GLN A 305 19.34 -4.54 3.75
C GLN A 305 20.49 -5.30 4.39
N THR A 306 21.35 -4.60 5.13
CA THR A 306 22.46 -5.21 5.89
C THR A 306 22.21 -5.19 7.39
N LYS A 307 21.24 -4.40 7.85
CA LYS A 307 20.95 -4.22 9.27
C LYS A 307 20.30 -5.48 9.84
N ARG A 308 20.73 -5.92 11.03
CA ARG A 308 20.16 -7.06 11.77
C ARG A 308 18.63 -7.00 11.89
N PHE A 309 18.07 -5.81 12.08
CA PHE A 309 16.61 -5.61 12.14
C PHE A 309 15.87 -6.09 10.87
N ALA A 310 16.48 -5.97 9.69
CA ALA A 310 15.86 -6.42 8.45
C ALA A 310 15.81 -7.95 8.36
N HIS A 311 16.86 -8.62 8.84
CA HIS A 311 17.04 -10.08 8.80
C HIS A 311 16.45 -10.83 10.00
N GLU A 312 16.00 -10.12 11.03
CA GLU A 312 15.33 -10.73 12.19
C GLU A 312 14.12 -11.57 11.74
N LYS A 313 14.07 -12.85 12.10
CA LYS A 313 12.90 -13.70 11.85
C LYS A 313 11.77 -13.27 12.78
N ILE A 314 10.56 -13.13 12.24
CA ILE A 314 9.41 -12.66 13.01
C ILE A 314 8.68 -13.86 13.60
N ASN A 315 8.68 -13.96 14.94
CA ASN A 315 7.92 -14.96 15.68
C ASN A 315 6.66 -14.33 16.30
N LEU A 316 5.51 -14.55 15.67
CA LEU A 316 4.21 -14.01 16.10
C LEU A 316 3.61 -14.90 17.19
N LYS A 317 3.22 -14.29 18.33
CA LYS A 317 2.54 -14.98 19.43
C LYS A 317 1.02 -14.80 19.41
N TRP A 318 0.55 -13.64 18.97
CA TRP A 318 -0.88 -13.33 19.00
C TRP A 318 -1.22 -12.19 18.05
N ILE A 319 -2.43 -12.23 17.50
CA ILE A 319 -2.97 -11.22 16.60
C ILE A 319 -4.32 -10.74 17.16
N ASP A 320 -4.50 -9.43 17.27
CA ASP A 320 -5.74 -8.83 17.75
C ASP A 320 -6.85 -8.86 16.69
N THR A 321 -7.89 -9.63 16.94
CA THR A 321 -9.11 -9.78 16.13
C THR A 321 -10.34 -9.16 16.82
N SER A 322 -10.13 -8.40 17.90
CA SER A 322 -11.21 -7.65 18.54
C SER A 322 -11.87 -6.64 17.60
N SER A 323 -13.12 -6.27 17.90
CA SER A 323 -13.80 -5.26 17.09
C SER A 323 -13.06 -3.93 17.06
N LYS A 324 -12.96 -3.34 15.87
CA LYS A 324 -12.36 -2.01 15.66
C LYS A 324 -13.42 -0.90 15.57
N PHE A 325 -14.70 -1.25 15.81
CA PHE A 325 -15.78 -0.31 16.03
C PHE A 325 -15.98 -0.15 17.54
N GLY A 326 -15.62 1.02 18.08
CA GLY A 326 -15.59 1.24 19.53
C GLY A 326 -14.42 0.50 20.20
N HIS A 327 -14.64 0.02 21.42
CA HIS A 327 -13.65 -0.72 22.22
C HIS A 327 -13.95 -2.23 22.18
N GLY A 328 -13.20 -2.97 21.35
CA GLY A 328 -13.33 -4.42 21.27
C GLY A 328 -12.83 -5.11 22.54
N ARG A 329 -13.69 -5.93 23.16
CA ARG A 329 -13.35 -6.72 24.36
C ARG A 329 -13.09 -8.19 24.07
N PHE A 330 -13.78 -8.74 23.08
CA PHE A 330 -13.72 -10.16 22.70
C PHE A 330 -12.94 -10.32 21.40
N GLN A 331 -12.22 -11.43 21.26
CA GLN A 331 -11.47 -11.80 20.05
C GLN A 331 -12.33 -12.57 19.06
N THR A 332 -13.29 -13.35 19.55
CA THR A 332 -14.19 -14.17 18.72
C THR A 332 -15.65 -14.01 19.11
N HIS A 333 -16.56 -14.38 18.19
CA HIS A 333 -17.98 -14.43 18.48
C HIS A 333 -18.32 -15.50 19.53
N ALA A 334 -17.59 -16.62 19.53
CA ALA A 334 -17.74 -17.69 20.51
C ALA A 334 -17.44 -17.20 21.93
N GLU A 335 -16.31 -16.50 22.11
CA GLU A 335 -15.94 -15.88 23.39
C GLU A 335 -17.00 -14.89 23.88
N LYS A 336 -17.54 -14.06 22.98
CA LYS A 336 -18.63 -13.14 23.30
C LYS A 336 -19.93 -13.86 23.70
N LYS A 337 -20.31 -14.93 22.99
CA LYS A 337 -21.52 -15.73 23.29
C LYS A 337 -21.37 -16.44 24.64
N ALA A 338 -20.20 -17.00 24.92
CA ALA A 338 -19.90 -17.62 26.20
C ALA A 338 -19.94 -16.62 27.37
N PHE A 339 -19.37 -15.43 27.20
CA PHE A 339 -19.39 -14.40 28.25
C PHE A 339 -20.78 -13.82 28.50
N MET A 340 -21.56 -13.55 27.44
CA MET A 340 -22.86 -12.88 27.56
C MET A 340 -24.01 -13.83 27.93
N GLY A 341 -23.82 -15.14 27.76
CA GLY A 341 -24.88 -16.13 27.96
C GLY A 341 -26.00 -16.01 26.92
N LYS A 342 -27.16 -16.63 27.22
CA LYS A 342 -28.36 -16.51 26.39
C LYS A 342 -28.98 -15.14 26.58
N LEU A 343 -29.17 -14.41 25.48
CA LEU A 343 -29.86 -13.13 25.47
C LEU A 343 -31.31 -13.30 25.03
N LYS A 344 -32.14 -12.28 25.26
CA LYS A 344 -33.56 -12.28 24.85
C LYS A 344 -33.79 -12.68 23.38
N LYS A 345 -32.94 -12.17 22.47
CA LYS A 345 -33.01 -12.49 21.04
C LYS A 345 -32.74 -13.97 20.72
N ASP A 346 -31.93 -14.64 21.55
CA ASP A 346 -31.58 -16.04 21.35
C ASP A 346 -32.76 -16.91 21.79
N LEU A 347 -33.45 -16.54 22.88
CA LEU A 347 -34.69 -17.20 23.33
C LEU A 347 -35.83 -17.05 22.30
N ILE A 348 -35.97 -15.87 21.70
CA ILE A 348 -36.96 -15.63 20.64
C ILE A 348 -36.67 -16.53 19.42
N ALA A 349 -35.42 -16.56 18.95
CA ALA A 349 -35.05 -17.38 17.80
C ALA A 349 -35.20 -18.90 18.07
N GLU A 350 -34.93 -19.36 19.30
CA GLU A 350 -35.25 -20.73 19.73
C GLU A 350 -36.76 -21.02 19.67
N SER A 351 -37.61 -20.06 20.09
CA SER A 351 -39.08 -20.21 20.04
C SER A 351 -39.64 -20.20 18.62
N GLU A 352 -38.98 -19.54 17.69
CA GLU A 352 -39.34 -19.49 16.26
C GLU A 352 -38.79 -20.68 15.45
N GLY A 353 -38.13 -21.65 16.11
CA GLY A 353 -37.55 -22.82 15.45
C GLY A 353 -36.33 -22.53 14.58
N VAL A 354 -35.77 -21.31 14.67
CA VAL A 354 -34.55 -20.93 13.96
C VAL A 354 -33.36 -21.39 14.79
N LYS A 355 -32.57 -22.35 14.29
CA LYS A 355 -31.32 -22.76 14.95
C LYS A 355 -30.38 -21.53 15.07
N VAL A 356 -30.04 -21.14 16.31
CA VAL A 356 -29.25 -19.95 16.69
C VAL A 356 -27.75 -20.19 16.75
#